data_AF-A0A1Y3RS03-F1
#
_entry.id   AF-A0A1Y3RS03-F1
#
_cell.length_a   1.000
_cell.length_b   1.000
_cell.length_c   1.000
_cell.angle_alpha   90.00
_cell.angle_beta   90.00
_cell.angle_gamma   90.00
#
_symmetry.space_group_name_H-M   'P 1'
#
loop_
_entity.id
_entity.type
_entity.pdbx_description
1 polymer ?
#
loop_
_entity_poly.entity_id
_entity_poly.type
_entity_poly.pdbx_seq_one_letter_code
_entity_poly.pdbx_strand_id
1 'polypeptide(L)'
;MTIHLCSKGVFIMAERVMRSKEERIAELDKKIAFHKEKAAMLEAKKEAILNPKPRGGRKKGMNTVLSKAKEMGMTPDEIAEKLGISLED
;
A
#
# COMPACT_ATOMS: atom_id res chain seq x y z
N MET A 1 -38.79 14.03 -3.89
CA MET A 1 -37.77 13.44 -4.78
C MET A 1 -37.25 12.17 -4.12
N THR A 2 -37.23 11.08 -4.89
CA THR A 2 -36.53 9.81 -4.61
C THR A 2 -36.93 9.02 -3.36
N ILE A 3 -38.12 8.42 -3.43
CA ILE A 3 -38.44 7.19 -2.68
C ILE A 3 -37.40 6.14 -3.08
N HIS A 4 -36.57 5.71 -2.13
CA HIS A 4 -35.66 4.58 -2.31
C HIS A 4 -36.51 3.34 -2.57
N LEU A 5 -36.42 2.82 -3.80
CA LEU A 5 -36.93 1.51 -4.19
C LEU A 5 -36.31 0.45 -3.26
N CYS A 6 -37.02 0.07 -2.21
CA CYS A 6 -36.84 -1.24 -1.59
C CYS A 6 -37.38 -2.25 -2.60
N SER A 7 -36.49 -2.74 -3.46
CA SER A 7 -36.84 -3.66 -4.54
C SER A 7 -37.34 -4.97 -3.94
N LYS A 8 -38.67 -5.10 -3.89
CA LYS A 8 -39.44 -6.30 -4.21
C LYS A 8 -38.80 -7.59 -3.70
N GLY A 9 -39.00 -7.88 -2.42
CA GLY A 9 -38.90 -9.24 -1.90
C GLY A 9 -40.01 -10.10 -2.51
N VAL A 10 -39.77 -10.62 -3.72
CA VAL A 10 -40.65 -11.60 -4.32
C VAL A 10 -40.38 -12.92 -3.62
N PHE A 11 -41.31 -13.34 -2.76
CA PHE A 11 -41.37 -14.68 -2.20
C PHE A 11 -41.78 -15.65 -3.32
N ILE A 12 -40.87 -15.87 -4.28
CA ILE A 12 -41.02 -16.98 -5.22
C ILE A 12 -40.57 -18.21 -4.45
N MET A 13 -41.47 -19.17 -4.29
CA MET A 13 -41.16 -20.54 -3.88
C MET A 13 -40.09 -21.08 -4.86
N ALA A 14 -38.84 -20.83 -4.53
CA ALA A 14 -37.72 -21.17 -5.39
C ALA A 14 -37.54 -22.67 -5.32
N GLU A 15 -37.90 -23.34 -6.43
CA GLU A 15 -37.41 -24.67 -6.73
C GLU A 15 -35.91 -24.71 -6.44
N ARG A 16 -35.46 -25.66 -5.60
CA ARG A 16 -34.04 -25.75 -5.22
C ARG A 16 -33.23 -25.98 -6.48
N VAL A 17 -32.65 -24.91 -7.03
CA VAL A 17 -31.64 -25.01 -8.06
C VAL A 17 -30.40 -25.60 -7.39
N MET A 18 -30.27 -26.92 -7.50
CA MET A 18 -29.09 -27.63 -7.05
C MET A 18 -27.94 -27.27 -7.98
N ARG A 19 -27.10 -26.32 -7.55
CA ARG A 19 -25.90 -25.94 -8.31
C ARG A 19 -25.00 -27.16 -8.53
N SER A 20 -24.46 -27.25 -9.73
CA SER A 20 -23.51 -28.30 -10.08
C SER A 20 -22.29 -28.25 -9.15
N LYS A 21 -21.57 -29.36 -9.02
CA LYS A 21 -20.37 -29.39 -8.16
C LYS A 21 -19.34 -28.36 -8.62
N GLU A 22 -19.19 -28.20 -9.93
CA GLU A 22 -18.26 -27.28 -10.58
C GLU A 22 -18.58 -25.81 -10.29
N GLU A 23 -19.86 -25.42 -10.40
CA GLU A 23 -20.29 -24.04 -10.09
C GLU A 23 -20.02 -23.68 -8.63
N ARG A 24 -20.24 -24.61 -7.71
CA ARG A 24 -19.98 -24.40 -6.28
C ARG A 24 -18.48 -24.26 -6.01
N ILE A 25 -17.65 -25.07 -6.68
CA ILE A 25 -16.19 -24.96 -6.58
C ILE A 25 -15.74 -23.60 -7.12
N ALA A 26 -16.21 -23.19 -8.31
CA ALA A 26 -15.85 -21.90 -8.90
C ALA A 26 -16.29 -20.71 -8.02
N GLU A 27 -17.44 -20.79 -7.35
CA GLU A 27 -17.88 -19.76 -6.40
C GLU A 27 -16.99 -19.71 -5.16
N LEU A 28 -16.57 -20.87 -4.64
CA LEU A 28 -15.64 -20.96 -3.52
C LEU A 28 -14.26 -20.42 -3.89
N ASP A 29 -13.75 -20.74 -5.08
CA ASP A 29 -12.46 -20.25 -5.57
C ASP A 29 -12.45 -18.72 -5.69
N LYS A 30 -13.55 -18.12 -6.17
CA LYS A 30 -13.73 -16.66 -6.19
C LYS A 30 -13.68 -16.06 -4.78
N LYS A 31 -14.36 -16.68 -3.80
CA LYS A 31 -14.33 -16.24 -2.41
C LYS A 31 -12.93 -16.37 -1.81
N ILE A 32 -12.24 -17.48 -2.07
CA ILE A 32 -10.87 -17.72 -1.63
C ILE A 32 -9.94 -16.65 -2.20
N ALA A 33 -10.03 -16.34 -3.50
CA ALA A 33 -9.23 -15.30 -4.14
C ALA A 33 -9.46 -13.92 -3.50
N PHE A 34 -10.73 -13.54 -3.33
CA PHE A 34 -11.10 -12.28 -2.67
C PHE A 34 -10.53 -12.16 -1.25
N HIS A 35 -10.64 -13.23 -0.45
CA HIS A 35 -10.14 -13.21 0.92
C HIS A 35 -8.60 -13.24 0.99
N LYS A 36 -7.91 -13.86 0.03
CA LYS A 36 -6.44 -13.79 -0.09
C LYS A 36 -5.96 -12.36 -0.36
N GLU A 37 -6.61 -11.64 -1.26
CA GLU A 37 -6.29 -10.23 -1.52
C GLU A 37 -6.49 -9.37 -0.26
N LYS A 38 -7.58 -9.62 0.48
CA LYS A 38 -7.86 -8.93 1.74
C LYS A 38 -6.81 -9.25 2.81
N ALA A 39 -6.37 -10.52 2.89
CA ALA A 39 -5.30 -10.93 3.78
C ALA A 39 -3.99 -10.20 3.46
N ALA A 40 -3.59 -10.17 2.18
CA ALA A 40 -2.39 -9.46 1.74
C ALA A 40 -2.42 -7.96 2.09
N MET A 41 -3.58 -7.30 1.93
CA MET A 41 -3.74 -5.90 2.35
C MET A 41 -3.61 -5.70 3.86
N LEU A 42 -4.08 -6.66 4.67
CA LEU A 42 -3.95 -6.60 6.13
C LEU A 42 -2.50 -6.86 6.56
N GLU A 43 -1.79 -7.77 5.89
CA GLU A 43 -0.36 -8.01 6.10
C GLU A 43 0.47 -6.77 5.77
N ALA A 44 0.22 -6.12 4.63
CA ALA A 44 0.87 -4.86 4.28
C ALA A 44 0.61 -3.75 5.32
N LYS A 45 -0.62 -3.69 5.87
CA LYS A 45 -0.93 -2.76 6.97
C LYS A 45 -0.18 -3.11 8.25
N LYS A 46 -0.02 -4.40 8.57
CA LYS A 46 0.76 -4.88 9.72
C LYS A 46 2.23 -4.47 9.56
N GLU A 47 2.81 -4.68 8.38
CA GLU A 47 4.18 -4.25 8.07
C GLU A 47 4.34 -2.73 8.15
N ALA A 48 3.37 -1.96 7.66
CA ALA A 48 3.37 -0.50 7.76
C ALA A 48 3.27 0.01 9.21
N ILE A 49 2.66 -0.77 10.13
CA ILE A 49 2.62 -0.46 11.56
C ILE A 49 3.96 -0.80 12.22
N LEU A 50 4.54 -1.96 11.89
CA LEU A 50 5.85 -2.37 12.41
C LEU A 50 6.98 -1.43 11.96
N ASN A 51 6.90 -0.98 10.70
CA ASN A 51 7.84 -0.06 10.08
C ASN A 51 7.11 1.24 9.75
N PRO A 52 6.81 2.09 10.76
CA PRO A 52 6.05 3.31 10.54
C PRO A 52 6.80 4.20 9.56
N LYS A 53 6.24 4.39 8.37
CA LYS A 53 6.72 5.42 7.45
C LYS A 53 6.56 6.76 8.16
N PRO A 54 7.63 7.53 8.38
CA PRO A 54 7.54 8.81 9.09
C PRO A 54 6.48 9.69 8.41
N ARG A 55 5.48 10.10 9.19
CA ARG A 55 4.41 11.00 8.72
C ARG A 55 5.03 12.37 8.43
N GLY A 56 4.85 12.85 7.21
CA GLY A 56 5.34 14.15 6.80
C GLY A 56 6.75 14.08 6.24
N GLY A 57 6.91 14.61 5.03
CA GLY A 57 8.20 14.84 4.42
C GLY A 57 9.01 15.77 5.30
N ARG A 58 9.83 15.20 6.18
CA ARG A 58 11.08 15.84 6.54
C ARG A 58 11.84 15.84 5.22
N LYS A 59 11.76 16.96 4.47
CA LYS A 59 12.76 17.28 3.43
C LYS A 59 14.08 16.80 4.03
N LYS A 60 14.73 15.80 3.42
CA LYS A 60 15.99 15.26 3.92
C LYS A 60 16.85 16.49 4.18
N GLY A 61 17.04 16.83 5.46
CA GLY A 61 17.70 18.08 5.81
C GLY A 61 19.09 18.05 5.20
N MET A 62 19.65 19.21 4.84
CA MET A 62 20.98 19.30 4.23
C MET A 62 22.01 18.40 4.97
N ASN A 63 21.90 18.34 6.31
CA ASN A 63 22.70 17.48 7.18
C ASN A 63 22.64 15.97 6.86
N THR A 64 21.48 15.45 6.43
CA THR A 64 21.32 14.03 6.05
C THR A 64 21.86 13.71 4.67
N VAL A 65 21.98 14.71 3.80
CA VAL A 65 22.64 14.58 2.49
C VAL A 65 24.14 14.63 2.68
N LEU A 66 24.62 15.56 3.51
CA LEU A 66 26.03 15.68 3.88
C LEU A 66 26.54 14.46 4.66
N SER A 67 25.76 13.89 5.59
CA SER A 67 26.16 12.67 6.31
C SER A 67 26.34 11.49 5.37
N LYS A 68 25.44 11.34 4.39
CA LYS A 68 25.55 10.29 3.36
C LYS A 68 26.72 10.50 2.41
N ALA A 69 27.02 11.75 2.05
CA ALA A 69 28.21 12.06 1.23
C ALA A 69 29.50 11.71 1.98
N LYS A 70 29.56 11.99 3.29
CA LYS A 70 30.67 11.58 4.17
C LYS A 70 30.76 10.06 4.34
N GLU A 71 29.62 9.37 4.50
CA GLU A 71 29.55 7.90 4.57
C GLU A 71 29.97 7.22 3.25
N MET A 72 29.71 7.86 2.10
CA MET A 72 30.20 7.43 0.79
C MET A 72 31.68 7.77 0.55
N GLY A 73 32.38 8.28 1.56
CA GLY A 73 33.82 8.53 1.51
C GLY A 73 34.23 9.74 0.67
N MET A 74 33.30 10.63 0.30
CA MET A 74 33.69 11.88 -0.34
C MET A 74 34.37 12.79 0.68
N THR A 75 35.54 13.32 0.32
CA THR A 75 36.25 14.29 1.13
C THR A 75 35.50 15.63 1.15
N PRO A 76 35.65 16.46 2.19
CA PRO A 76 34.97 17.75 2.28
C PRO A 76 35.22 18.65 1.06
N ASP A 77 36.44 18.59 0.52
CA ASP A 77 36.89 19.40 -0.62
C ASP A 77 36.20 18.96 -1.91
N GLU A 78 36.09 17.66 -2.16
CA GLU A 78 35.35 17.12 -3.31
C GLU A 78 33.84 17.41 -3.24
N ILE A 79 33.28 17.48 -2.03
CA ILE A 79 31.89 17.89 -1.82
C ILE A 79 31.74 19.38 -2.13
N ALA A 80 32.70 20.21 -1.72
CA ALA A 80 32.71 21.64 -1.94
C ALA A 80 32.84 21.99 -3.44
N GLU A 81 33.73 21.30 -4.17
CA GLU A 81 33.88 21.44 -5.62
C GLU A 81 32.60 21.07 -6.38
N LYS A 82 31.97 19.94 -6.02
CA LYS A 82 30.72 19.49 -6.66
C LYS A 82 29.52 20.39 -6.36
N LEU A 83 29.54 21.10 -5.23
CA LEU A 83 28.52 22.07 -4.83
C LEU A 83 28.87 23.51 -5.23
N GLY A 84 30.06 23.74 -5.80
CA GLY A 84 30.52 25.04 -6.27
C GLY A 84 30.81 26.04 -5.15
N ILE A 85 31.22 25.57 -3.97
CA ILE A 85 31.55 26.42 -2.81
C ILE A 85 33.07 26.35 -2.61
N SER A 86 33.75 27.49 -2.68
CA SER A 86 35.15 27.61 -2.25
C SER A 86 35.20 27.80 -0.75
N LEU A 87 35.80 26.84 -0.02
CA LEU A 87 36.14 27.01 1.39
C LEU A 87 37.48 27.76 1.45
N GLU A 88 37.43 29.08 1.28
CA GLU A 88 38.47 29.94 1.84
C GLU A 88 37.98 30.39 3.23
N ASP A 89 38.77 29.99 4.23
CA ASP A 89 38.61 30.05 5.70
C ASP A 89 37.76 28.96 6.39
#